data_AF-A0A6I3IVF8-F1
#
_entry.id   AF-A0A6I3IVF8-F1
#
_cell.length_a   1.000
_cell.length_b   1.000
_cell.length_c   1.000
_cell.angle_alpha   90.00
_cell.angle_beta   90.00
_cell.angle_gamma   90.00
#
_symmetry.space_group_name_H-M   'P 1'
#
loop_
_entity.id
_entity.type
_entity.pdbx_description
1 polymer ?
#
loop_
_entity_poly.entity_id
_entity_poly.type
_entity_poly.pdbx_seq_one_letter_code
_entity_poly.pdbx_strand_id
1 'polypeptide(L)' 'MSVLLGTSGWSCAHWDGVLYPPGMRPGDRLACYVAELAPVELNASHYRWPRDASFASWRRRLAEGFVMTVKAPRGLTHA' A
#
# COMPACT_ATOMS: atom_id res chain seq x y z
N MET A 1 9.29 -22.42 5.02
CA MET A 1 8.42 -21.68 4.09
C MET A 1 7.95 -20.42 4.81
N SER A 2 8.21 -19.23 4.29
CA SER A 2 7.77 -17.97 4.91
C SER A 2 6.41 -17.56 4.35
N VAL A 3 5.53 -17.05 5.21
CA VAL A 3 4.21 -16.52 4.84
C VAL A 3 4.18 -15.03 5.18
N LEU A 4 3.77 -14.20 4.22
CA LEU A 4 3.61 -12.75 4.41
C LEU A 4 2.12 -12.43 4.55
N LEU A 5 1.76 -11.66 5.59
CA LEU A 5 0.39 -11.28 5.90
C LEU A 5 0.22 -9.78 5.80
N GLY A 6 -0.74 -9.33 5.01
CA GLY A 6 -1.02 -7.92 4.73
C GLY A 6 -2.42 -7.71 4.17
N THR A 7 -2.67 -6.52 3.63
CA THR A 7 -4.01 -6.09 3.21
C THR A 7 -4.04 -5.53 1.80
N SER A 8 -5.25 -5.41 1.24
CA SER A 8 -5.51 -4.72 -0.03
C SER A 8 -5.53 -3.20 0.15
N GLY A 9 -4.33 -2.63 0.29
CA GLY A 9 -4.10 -1.20 0.43
C GLY A 9 -3.96 -0.74 1.89
N TRP A 10 -3.61 0.53 2.05
CA TRP A 10 -3.31 1.17 3.34
C TRP A 10 -4.10 2.46 3.58
N SER A 11 -5.00 2.87 2.68
CA SER A 11 -5.67 4.17 2.79
C SER A 11 -7.08 4.12 3.42
N CYS A 12 -7.42 3.04 4.13
CA CYS A 12 -8.76 2.84 4.69
C CYS A 12 -9.03 3.79 5.88
N ALA A 13 -10.08 4.62 5.78
CA ALA A 13 -10.48 5.53 6.86
C ALA A 13 -11.08 4.80 8.07
N HIS A 14 -11.62 3.60 7.90
CA HIS A 14 -12.12 2.79 9.02
C HIS A 14 -11.01 2.36 10.00
N TRP A 15 -9.74 2.57 9.66
CA TRP A 15 -8.62 2.28 10.54
C TRP A 15 -8.18 3.47 11.40
N ASP A 16 -8.82 4.64 11.22
CA ASP A 16 -8.60 5.79 12.09
C ASP A 16 -9.06 5.45 13.52
N GLY A 17 -8.16 5.61 14.50
CA GLY A 17 -8.37 5.19 15.88
C GLY A 17 -8.15 3.70 16.15
N VAL A 18 -7.82 2.89 15.13
CA VAL A 18 -7.52 1.46 15.26
C VAL A 18 -6.05 1.20 14.95
N LEU A 19 -5.64 1.45 13.70
CA LEU A 19 -4.25 1.38 13.25
C LEU A 19 -3.63 2.77 13.20
N TYR A 20 -4.41 3.78 12.81
CA TYR A 20 -3.94 5.15 12.66
C TYR A 20 -4.27 5.98 13.89
N PRO A 21 -3.27 6.52 14.61
CA PRO A 21 -3.49 7.45 15.69
C PRO A 21 -4.42 8.61 15.30
N PRO A 22 -5.22 9.13 16.24
CA PRO A 22 -6.10 10.26 15.98
C PRO A 22 -5.35 11.46 15.37
N GLY A 23 -5.90 12.03 14.29
CA GLY A 23 -5.31 13.17 13.60
C GLY A 23 -4.15 12.85 12.65
N MET A 24 -3.84 11.56 12.43
CA MET A 24 -2.81 11.17 11.45
C MET A 24 -3.18 11.65 10.03
N ARG A 25 -2.21 12.27 9.35
CA ARG A 25 -2.42 12.75 7.98
C ARG A 25 -2.44 11.56 7.02
N PRO A 26 -3.27 11.56 5.96
CA PRO A 26 -3.31 10.48 4.98
C PRO A 26 -1.95 10.18 4.34
N GLY A 27 -1.11 11.21 4.18
CA GLY A 27 0.24 11.10 3.65
C GLY A 27 1.16 10.22 4.50
N ASP A 28 0.91 10.14 5.81
CA ASP A 28 1.76 9.43 6.78
C ASP A 28 1.31 7.98 7.03
N ARG A 29 0.09 7.63 6.62
CA ARG A 29 -0.51 6.30 6.82
C ARG A 29 0.35 5.14 6.31
N LEU A 30 1.04 5.32 5.18
CA LEU A 30 1.93 4.27 4.65
C LEU A 30 3.08 3.97 5.60
N ALA A 31 3.65 4.98 6.27
CA ALA A 31 4.74 4.75 7.22
C ALA A 31 4.25 3.97 8.45
N CYS A 32 3.07 4.32 8.96
CA CYS A 32 2.42 3.57 10.04
C CYS A 32 2.11 2.13 9.62
N TYR A 33 1.56 1.94 8.42
CA TYR A 33 1.25 0.60 7.89
C TYR A 33 2.50 -0.30 7.79
N VAL A 34 3.61 0.25 7.27
CA VAL A 34 4.88 -0.49 7.07
C VAL A 34 5.51 -0.91 8.40
N ALA A 35 5.21 -0.20 9.50
CA ALA A 35 5.70 -0.58 10.82
C ALA A 35 4.97 -1.80 11.40
N GLU A 36 3.74 -2.08 10.96
CA GLU A 36 2.85 -3.07 11.58
C GLU A 36 2.63 -4.33 10.72
N LEU A 37 2.76 -4.21 9.38
CA LEU A 37 2.46 -5.27 8.41
C LEU A 37 3.58 -5.45 7.39
N ALA A 38 3.63 -6.61 6.72
CA ALA A 38 4.80 -7.03 5.93
C ALA A 38 4.66 -6.90 4.39
N PRO A 39 3.50 -7.21 3.77
CA PRO A 39 3.22 -6.81 2.41
C PRO A 39 1.99 -5.90 2.29
N VAL A 40 1.84 -5.26 1.13
CA VAL A 40 0.59 -4.59 0.76
C VAL A 40 0.26 -4.84 -0.70
N GLU A 41 -1.02 -5.00 -1.02
CA GLU A 41 -1.50 -5.02 -2.40
C GLU A 41 -1.93 -3.62 -2.85
N LEU A 42 -1.30 -3.14 -3.92
CA LEU A 42 -1.64 -1.90 -4.59
C LEU A 42 -2.78 -2.13 -5.59
N ASN A 43 -3.98 -1.67 -5.22
CA ASN A 43 -5.16 -1.72 -6.10
C ASN A 43 -5.30 -0.46 -7.00
N ALA A 44 -4.62 0.65 -6.70
CA ALA A 44 -4.76 1.89 -7.49
C ALA A 44 -4.37 1.72 -8.97
N SER A 45 -3.40 0.85 -9.26
CA SER A 45 -2.94 0.49 -10.61
C SER A 45 -4.02 -0.16 -11.47
N HIS A 46 -5.02 -0.80 -10.84
CA HIS A 46 -6.16 -1.35 -11.54
C HIS A 46 -6.97 -0.26 -12.26
N TYR A 47 -7.18 0.89 -11.61
CA TYR A 47 -7.94 1.99 -12.17
C TYR A 47 -7.08 2.93 -13.02
N ARG A 48 -5.86 3.21 -12.57
CA ARG A 48 -4.92 4.07 -13.27
C ARG A 48 -3.49 3.68 -12.95
N TRP A 49 -2.68 3.46 -13.97
CA TRP A 49 -1.26 3.17 -13.78
C TRP A 49 -0.53 4.33 -13.07
N PRO A 50 0.16 4.08 -11.95
CA PRO A 50 0.93 5.12 -11.27
C PRO A 50 2.13 5.59 -12.11
N ARG A 51 2.60 6.80 -11.85
CA ARG A 51 3.84 7.29 -12.46
C ARG A 51 5.04 6.62 -11.80
N ASP A 52 6.15 6.52 -12.52
CA ASP A 52 7.41 5.99 -11.98
C ASP A 52 7.87 6.74 -10.71
N ALA A 53 7.63 8.06 -10.65
CA ALA A 53 7.89 8.87 -9.47
C ALA A 53 7.09 8.41 -8.24
N SER A 54 5.87 7.90 -8.42
CA SER A 54 5.05 7.32 -7.35
C SER A 54 5.69 6.03 -6.82
N PHE A 55 6.09 5.12 -7.72
CA PHE A 55 6.79 3.89 -7.35
C PHE A 55 8.12 4.18 -6.65
N ALA A 56 8.90 5.13 -7.16
CA ALA A 56 10.15 5.56 -6.53
C ALA A 56 9.92 6.16 -5.13
N SER A 57 8.84 6.93 -4.96
CA SER A 57 8.45 7.49 -3.66
C SER A 57 8.07 6.40 -2.67
N TRP A 58 7.25 5.42 -3.07
CA TRP A 58 6.91 4.29 -2.21
C TRP A 58 8.15 3.48 -1.86
N ARG A 59 8.99 3.11 -2.83
CA ARG A 59 10.23 2.34 -2.58
C ARG A 59 11.11 2.97 -1.51
N ARG A 60 11.23 4.30 -1.46
CA ARG A 60 12.01 5.00 -0.42
C ARG A 60 11.39 4.94 0.98
N ARG A 61 10.09 4.66 1.08
CA ARG A 61 9.32 4.68 2.32
C ARG A 61 9.04 3.28 2.87
N LEU A 62 9.22 2.24 2.06
CA LEU A 62 9.07 0.86 2.47
C LEU A 62 10.35 0.40 3.19
N ALA A 63 10.19 -0.44 4.22
CA ALA A 63 11.32 -1.05 4.92
C ALA A 63 12.05 -2.05 4.01
N GLU A 64 13.30 -2.36 4.34
CA GLU A 64 14.05 -3.41 3.65
C GLU A 64 13.30 -4.75 3.76
N GLY A 65 13.21 -5.47 2.63
CA GLY A 65 12.48 -6.74 2.56
C GLY A 65 10.95 -6.62 2.51
N PHE A 66 10.37 -5.42 2.61
CA PHE A 66 8.94 -5.21 2.44
C PHE A 66 8.53 -5.47 0.98
N VAL A 67 7.39 -6.14 0.79
CA VAL A 67 6.90 -6.52 -0.54
C VAL A 67 5.60 -5.80 -0.88
N MET A 68 5.57 -5.11 -2.02
CA MET A 68 4.33 -4.57 -2.58
C MET A 68 3.91 -5.39 -3.79
N THR A 69 2.72 -5.97 -3.76
CA THR A 69 2.11 -6.55 -4.96
C THR A 69 1.35 -5.47 -5.73
N VAL A 70 1.35 -5.54 -7.05
CA VAL A 70 0.74 -4.52 -7.90
C VAL A 70 -0.32 -5.19 -8.76
N LYS A 71 -1.57 -4.73 -8.64
CA LYS A 71 -2.67 -5.30 -9.41
C LYS A 71 -2.57 -4.87 -10.88
N ALA A 72 -2.84 -5.81 -11.78
CA ALA A 72 -2.85 -5.51 -13.21
C ALA A 72 -3.94 -4.49 -13.58
N PRO A 73 -3.71 -3.65 -14.62
CA PRO A 73 -4.69 -2.68 -15.08
C PRO A 73 -6.03 -3.31 -15.46
N ARG A 74 -7.12 -2.58 -15.24
CA ARG A 74 -8.48 -3.04 -15.60
C ARG A 74 -8.61 -3.37 -17.07
N GLY A 75 -8.01 -2.56 -17.95
CA GLY A 75 -8.03 -2.82 -19.40
C GLY A 75 -7.32 -4.09 -19.86
N LEU A 76 -6.54 -4.75 -18.98
CA LEU A 76 -5.93 -6.05 -19.28
C LEU A 76 -6.73 -7.22 -18.70
N THR A 77 -7.36 -7.01 -17.55
CA THR A 77 -8.01 -8.08 -16.77
C THR A 77 -9.53 -8.16 -16.95
N HIS A 78 -10.15 -7.09 -17.44
CA HIS A 78 -11.60 -6.95 -17.61
C HIS A 78 -11.94 -6.37 -18.99
N ALA A 79 -11.13 -6.72 -19.99
CA ALA A 79 -11.39 -6.41 -21.39
C ALA A 79 -12.54 -7.27 -21.94
#